data_AF-A0A413UT35-F1
#
_entry.id   AF-A0A413UT35-F1
#
_cell.length_a   1.000
_cell.length_b   1.000
_cell.length_c   1.000
_cell.angle_alpha   90.00
_cell.angle_beta   90.00
_cell.angle_gamma   90.00
#
_symmetry.space_group_name_H-M   'P 1'
#
loop_
_entity.id
_entity.type
_entity.pdbx_description
1 polymer ?
#
loop_
_entity_poly.entity_id
_entity_poly.type
_entity_poly.pdbx_seq_one_letter_code
_entity_poly.pdbx_strand_id
1 'polypeptide(L)' 'CNALALGIPAQVVMKWTGHSDYKAMKPYIDIADDIKANAMNKFNQL' A
#
# COMPACT_ATOMS: atom_id res chain seq x y z
N CYS A 1 -2.81 -1.54 5.36
CA CYS A 1 -2.76 -3.00 5.16
C CYS A 1 -1.30 -3.45 5.22
N ASN A 2 -0.92 -4.36 6.13
CA ASN A 2 0.48 -4.77 6.31
C ASN A 2 1.08 -5.39 5.04
N ALA A 3 0.30 -6.18 4.30
CA ALA A 3 0.74 -6.79 3.04
C ALA A 3 1.23 -5.74 2.01
N LEU A 4 0.49 -4.64 1.85
CA LEU A 4 0.88 -3.55 0.94
C LEU A 4 2.15 -2.83 1.43
N ALA A 5 2.27 -2.62 2.75
CA ALA A 5 3.47 -2.00 3.33
C ALA A 5 4.73 -2.87 3.14
N LEU A 6 4.56 -4.20 3.11
CA LEU A 6 5.63 -5.16 2.80
C LEU A 6 5.91 -5.29 1.28
N GLY A 7 5.23 -4.51 0.44
CA GLY A 7 5.44 -4.51 -1.01
C GLY A 7 4.70 -5.61 -1.77
N ILE A 8 3.75 -6.31 -1.14
CA ILE A 8 2.93 -7.30 -1.83
C ILE A 8 1.99 -6.57 -2.81
N PRO A 9 1.94 -6.95 -4.09
CA PRO A 9 1.10 -6.26 -5.08
C PRO A 9 -0.39 -6.24 -4.70
N ALA A 10 -1.07 -5.12 -4.93
CA ALA A 10 -2.49 -4.95 -4.61
C ALA A 10 -3.37 -6.05 -5.24
N GLN A 11 -3.08 -6.47 -6.47
CA GLN A 11 -3.81 -7.55 -7.15
C GLN A 11 -3.73 -8.89 -6.40
N VAL A 12 -2.59 -9.19 -5.75
CA VAL A 12 -2.43 -10.40 -4.93
C VAL A 12 -3.27 -10.28 -3.66
N VAL A 13 -3.22 -9.12 -2.99
CA VAL A 13 -4.01 -8.84 -1.79
C VAL A 13 -5.51 -8.88 -2.09
N MET A 14 -5.93 -8.36 -3.24
CA MET A 14 -7.32 -8.43 -3.70
C MET A 14 -7.80 -9.86 -3.87
N LYS A 15 -6.97 -10.72 -4.48
CA LYS A 15 -7.28 -12.16 -4.61
C LYS A 15 -7.45 -12.85 -3.26
N TRP A 16 -6.64 -12.51 -2.26
CA TRP A 16 -6.73 -13.11 -0.92
C TRP A 16 -7.94 -12.61 -0.12
N THR A 17 -8.34 -11.35 -0.31
CA THR A 17 -9.38 -10.69 0.47
C THR A 17 -10.74 -10.70 -0.20
N GLY A 18 -10.83 -11.13 -1.47
CA GLY A 18 -12.06 -11.16 -2.24
C GLY A 18 -12.52 -9.79 -2.76
N HIS A 19 -11.66 -8.76 -2.71
CA HIS A 19 -11.98 -7.48 -3.34
C HIS A 19 -11.97 -7.63 -4.87
N SER A 20 -13.12 -7.42 -5.50
CA SER A 20 -13.29 -7.48 -6.96
C SER A 20 -13.06 -6.13 -7.65
N ASP A 21 -13.23 -5.03 -6.93
CA ASP A 21 -13.02 -3.68 -7.44
C ASP A 21 -11.71 -3.08 -6.92
N TYR A 22 -10.86 -2.63 -7.85
CA TYR A 22 -9.62 -1.94 -7.51
C TYR A 22 -9.88 -0.62 -6.76
N LYS A 23 -11.01 0.05 -7.01
CA LYS A 23 -11.37 1.27 -6.29
C LYS A 23 -11.58 1.00 -4.80
N ALA A 24 -12.03 -0.20 -4.42
CA ALA A 24 -12.17 -0.58 -3.02
C ALA A 24 -10.80 -0.70 -2.31
N MET A 25 -9.73 -0.96 -3.06
CA MET A 25 -8.37 -0.99 -2.52
C MET A 25 -7.73 0.39 -2.37
N LYS A 26 -8.28 1.41 -3.03
CA LYS A 26 -7.66 2.75 -3.12
C LYS A 26 -7.31 3.34 -1.74
N PRO A 27 -8.18 3.32 -0.71
CA PRO A 27 -7.82 3.85 0.60
C PRO A 27 -6.60 3.16 1.22
N TYR A 28 -6.41 1.86 1.00
CA TYR A 28 -5.29 1.11 1.56
C TYR A 28 -3.98 1.36 0.80
N ILE A 29 -4.07 1.58 -0.51
CA ILE A 29 -2.93 1.89 -1.37
C ILE A 29 -2.44 3.31 -1.06
N ASP A 30 -3.35 4.28 -1.03
CA ASP A 30 -3.02 5.69 -0.78
C ASP A 30 -2.28 5.86 0.56
N ILE A 31 -2.72 5.15 1.62
CA ILE A 31 -2.03 5.14 2.92
C ILE A 31 -0.64 4.50 2.84
N ALA A 32 -0.50 3.39 2.11
CA ALA A 32 0.79 2.70 2.00
C ALA A 32 1.83 3.56 1.24
N ASP A 33 1.39 4.25 0.19
CA ASP A 33 2.22 5.16 -0.59
C ASP A 33 2.64 6.39 0.22
N ASP A 34 1.73 6.99 0.99
CA ASP A 34 2.04 8.11 1.88
C ASP A 34 3.08 7.73 2.95
N ILE A 35 2.90 6.60 3.62
CA ILE A 35 3.86 6.11 4.63
C ILE A 35 5.24 5.90 4.00
N LYS A 36 5.30 5.30 2.81
CA LYS A 36 6.54 5.07 2.08
C LYS A 36 7.22 6.38 1.69
N ALA A 37 6.47 7.35 1.17
CA ALA A 37 6.99 8.67 0.82
C ALA A 37 7.53 9.40 2.06
N ASN A 38 6.79 9.38 3.17
CA ASN A 38 7.20 10.00 4.42
C ASN A 38 8.45 9.34 5.02
N ALA A 39 8.56 8.02 4.94
CA ALA A 39 9.77 7.31 5.34
C ALA A 39 10.99 7.68 4.48
N MET A 40 10.80 7.79 3.16
CA MET A 40 11.87 8.18 2.24
C MET A 40 12.31 9.63 2.45
N ASN A 41 11.38 10.55 2.73
CA ASN A 41 11.70 11.93 3.05
C ASN A 41 12.57 12.04 4.31
N LYS A 42 12.28 11.24 5.35
CA LYS A 42 13.12 11.17 6.55
C LYS A 42 14.50 10.60 6.25
N PHE A 43 14.59 9.57 5.41
CA PHE A 43 15.86 8.98 5.00
C PHE A 43 16.75 9.99 4.28
N ASN A 44 16.18 10.81 3.39
CA ASN A 44 16.92 11.84 2.66
C ASN A 44 17.40 13.01 3.54
N GLN A 45 16.91 13.12 4.77
CA GLN A 45 17.34 14.12 5.75
C GLN A 45 18.46 13.62 6.69
N LEU A 46 18.86 12.35 6.56
CA LEU A 46 19.98 11.72 7.25
C LEU A 46 21.23 11.72 6.36
#